data_AF-A0A554NCI6-F1
#
_entry.id   AF-A0A554NCI6-F1
#
_cell.length_a   1.000
_cell.length_b   1.000
_cell.length_c   1.000
_cell.angle_alpha   90.00
_cell.angle_beta   90.00
_cell.angle_gamma   90.00
#
_symmetry.space_group_name_H-M   'P 1'
#
loop_
_entity.id
_entity.type
_entity.pdbx_description
1 polymer ?
#
loop_
_entity_poly.entity_id
_entity_poly.type
_entity_poly.pdbx_seq_one_letter_code
_entity_poly.pdbx_strand_id
1 'polypeptide(L)'
;MRLLADENVIPAHVSALSAAGHDVKRVRDLLDTGASDTAVLDAAHESDRVVLTYDRTDFADVTDHAGVCIAEETMSPRAVRRSIERVERAYPALDDVVEFLSDWA
;
A
#
# COMPACT_ATOMS: atom_id res chain seq x y z
N MET A 1 0.04 -4.53 -9.99
CA MET A 1 0.91 -3.76 -9.06
C MET A 1 1.55 -4.67 -8.03
N ARG A 2 2.76 -4.33 -7.57
CA ARG A 2 3.44 -5.00 -6.44
C ARG A 2 3.27 -4.14 -5.20
N LEU A 3 2.72 -4.72 -4.13
CA LEU A 3 2.34 -4.02 -2.92
C LEU A 3 3.06 -4.60 -1.70
N LEU A 4 3.42 -3.74 -0.77
CA LEU A 4 3.82 -4.09 0.59
C LEU A 4 2.74 -3.57 1.55
N ALA A 5 1.91 -4.48 2.05
CA ALA A 5 0.87 -4.17 3.01
C ALA A 5 1.47 -4.05 4.41
N ASP A 6 1.21 -2.92 5.05
CA ASP A 6 1.59 -2.64 6.43
C ASP A 6 0.97 -3.65 7.43
N GLU A 7 1.54 -3.74 8.63
CA GLU A 7 1.20 -4.76 9.63
C GLU A 7 -0.27 -4.76 10.03
N ASN A 8 -0.91 -3.60 9.98
CA ASN A 8 -2.29 -3.38 10.40
C ASN A 8 -3.31 -3.60 9.27
N VAL A 9 -2.86 -3.77 8.02
CA VAL A 9 -3.76 -4.00 6.88
C VAL A 9 -4.47 -5.34 7.03
N ILE A 10 -5.81 -5.30 7.06
CA ILE A 10 -6.60 -6.48 7.38
C ILE A 10 -6.51 -7.56 6.28
N PRO A 11 -6.61 -8.85 6.63
CA PRO A 11 -6.47 -9.93 5.65
C PRO A 11 -7.45 -9.87 4.47
N ALA A 12 -8.65 -9.31 4.67
CA ALA A 12 -9.65 -9.20 3.64
C ALA A 12 -9.22 -8.26 2.50
N HIS A 13 -8.54 -7.14 2.79
CA HIS A 13 -8.01 -6.22 1.78
C HIS A 13 -6.88 -6.88 0.99
N VAL A 14 -5.93 -7.50 1.69
CA VAL A 14 -4.82 -8.25 1.06
C VAL A 14 -5.35 -9.36 0.14
N SER A 15 -6.36 -10.10 0.59
CA SER A 15 -6.95 -11.20 -0.18
C SER A 15 -7.65 -10.69 -1.43
N ALA A 16 -8.37 -9.55 -1.35
CA ALA A 16 -9.04 -8.96 -2.50
C ALA A 16 -8.06 -8.46 -3.57
N LEU A 17 -6.93 -7.89 -3.16
CA LEU A 17 -5.88 -7.44 -4.06
C LEU A 17 -5.14 -8.63 -4.70
N SER A 18 -4.81 -9.64 -3.90
CA SER A 18 -4.16 -10.86 -4.42
C SER A 18 -5.06 -11.60 -5.41
N ALA A 19 -6.37 -11.72 -5.10
CA ALA A 19 -7.35 -12.33 -6.01
C ALA A 19 -7.56 -11.54 -7.31
N ALA A 20 -7.22 -10.25 -7.33
CA ALA A 20 -7.25 -9.42 -8.52
C ALA A 20 -5.94 -9.50 -9.36
N GLY A 21 -4.96 -10.29 -8.91
CA GLY A 21 -3.69 -10.49 -9.62
C GLY A 21 -2.58 -9.54 -9.20
N HIS A 22 -2.75 -8.75 -8.14
CA HIS A 22 -1.66 -7.98 -7.55
C HIS A 22 -0.70 -8.89 -6.77
N ASP A 23 0.59 -8.59 -6.81
CA ASP A 23 1.59 -9.25 -5.97
C ASP A 23 1.65 -8.52 -4.62
N VAL A 24 1.02 -9.07 -3.59
CA VAL A 24 0.93 -8.45 -2.26
C VAL A 24 1.78 -9.22 -1.27
N LYS A 25 2.77 -8.56 -0.69
CA LYS A 25 3.50 -9.04 0.49
C LYS A 25 3.03 -8.29 1.74
N ARG A 26 3.24 -8.87 2.91
CA ARG A 26 3.00 -8.17 4.18
C ARG A 26 4.32 -7.82 4.84
N VAL A 27 4.36 -6.68 5.51
CA VAL A 27 5.49 -6.24 6.34
C VAL A 27 5.90 -7.33 7.33
N ARG A 28 4.92 -7.98 7.96
CA ARG A 28 5.12 -9.04 8.96
C ARG A 28 5.80 -10.32 8.42
N ASP A 29 5.86 -10.49 7.10
CA ASP A 29 6.54 -11.62 6.46
C ASP A 29 8.02 -11.28 6.13
N LEU A 30 8.41 -10.01 6.20
CA LEU A 30 9.71 -9.49 5.77
C LEU A 30 10.51 -8.86 6.91
N LEU A 31 9.81 -8.23 7.87
CA LEU A 31 10.38 -7.46 8.96
C LEU A 31 9.85 -7.97 10.31
N ASP A 32 10.60 -7.69 11.36
CA ASP A 32 10.16 -7.94 12.72
C ASP A 32 8.92 -7.10 13.08
N THR A 33 8.14 -7.57 14.05
CA THR A 33 6.96 -6.82 14.52
C THR A 33 7.36 -5.47 15.11
N GLY A 34 6.63 -4.41 14.77
CA GLY A 34 6.96 -3.05 15.18
C GLY A 34 8.14 -2.42 14.43
N ALA A 35 8.38 -2.86 13.18
CA ALA A 35 9.29 -2.16 12.27
C ALA A 35 8.89 -0.69 12.12
N SER A 36 9.88 0.21 12.02
CA SER A 36 9.61 1.63 11.82
C SER A 36 9.11 1.92 10.41
N ASP A 37 8.44 3.05 10.23
CA ASP A 37 7.96 3.49 8.90
C ASP A 37 9.11 3.60 7.90
N THR A 38 10.28 4.09 8.34
CA THR A 38 11.49 4.11 7.51
C THR A 38 11.90 2.70 7.06
N ALA A 39 11.88 1.70 7.96
CA ALA A 39 12.21 0.33 7.59
C ALA A 39 11.18 -0.28 6.61
N VAL A 40 9.91 0.09 6.75
CA VAL A 40 8.85 -0.31 5.82
C VAL A 40 9.07 0.34 4.44
N LEU A 41 9.37 1.64 4.40
CA LEU A 41 9.68 2.38 3.17
C LEU A 41 10.93 1.83 2.47
N ASP A 42 12.01 1.57 3.22
CA ASP A 42 13.24 0.98 2.70
C ASP A 42 12.97 -0.41 2.10
N ALA A 43 12.25 -1.28 2.81
CA ALA A 43 11.89 -2.61 2.31
C ALA A 43 10.97 -2.54 1.07
N ALA A 44 10.08 -1.56 1.02
CA ALA A 44 9.22 -1.32 -0.14
C ALA A 44 10.05 -0.86 -1.35
N HIS A 45 10.96 0.08 -1.15
CA HIS A 45 11.86 0.62 -2.17
C HIS A 45 12.82 -0.46 -2.71
N GLU A 46 13.52 -1.19 -1.83
CA GLU A 46 14.44 -2.27 -2.22
C GLU A 46 13.76 -3.39 -3.03
N SER A 47 12.47 -3.60 -2.79
CA SER A 47 11.70 -4.64 -3.46
C SER A 47 10.79 -4.12 -4.58
N ASP A 48 10.88 -2.84 -4.93
CA ASP A 48 10.06 -2.16 -5.94
C ASP A 48 8.57 -2.41 -5.71
N ARG A 49 8.08 -1.95 -4.55
CA ARG A 49 6.70 -2.13 -4.08
C ARG A 49 6.13 -0.81 -3.57
N VAL A 50 4.86 -0.61 -3.87
CA VAL A 50 4.05 0.48 -3.30
C VAL A 50 3.61 0.07 -1.89
N VAL A 51 3.75 0.96 -0.92
CA VAL A 51 3.25 0.73 0.45
C VAL A 51 1.73 0.85 0.45
N LEU A 52 1.04 -0.10 1.09
CA LEU A 52 -0.38 0.01 1.43
C LEU A 52 -0.48 0.11 2.95
N THR A 53 -1.01 1.23 3.46
CA THR A 53 -1.14 1.48 4.90
C THR A 53 -2.50 2.08 5.24
N TYR A 54 -2.87 2.03 6.53
CA TYR A 54 -3.96 2.85 7.08
C TYR A 54 -3.45 4.09 7.80
N ASP A 55 -2.14 4.18 8.04
CA ASP A 55 -1.56 5.33 8.73
C ASP A 55 -1.48 6.53 7.78
N ARG A 56 -2.35 7.50 8.02
CA ARG A 56 -2.34 8.76 7.30
C ARG A 56 -1.28 9.72 7.81
N THR A 57 -1.04 9.76 9.12
CA THR A 57 -0.22 10.80 9.73
C THR A 57 1.23 10.61 9.36
N ASP A 58 1.71 9.37 9.40
CA ASP A 58 3.13 9.07 9.28
C ASP A 58 3.58 8.86 7.82
N PHE A 59 2.63 8.67 6.89
CA PHE A 59 2.90 8.40 5.48
C PHE A 59 2.34 9.45 4.49
N ALA A 60 1.64 10.50 4.92
CA ALA A 60 1.08 11.48 4.00
C ALA A 60 2.13 12.38 3.30
N ASP A 61 3.25 12.65 3.98
CA ASP A 61 4.25 13.64 3.56
C ASP A 61 5.65 13.02 3.38
N VAL A 62 5.73 11.69 3.24
CA VAL A 62 7.01 10.99 3.01
C VAL A 62 7.50 11.21 1.57
N THR A 63 8.81 11.00 1.37
CA THR A 63 9.51 11.14 0.08
C THR A 63 10.54 10.01 -0.06
N ASP A 64 11.11 9.85 -1.25
CA ASP A 64 12.09 8.82 -1.60
C ASP A 64 11.49 7.41 -1.50
N HIS A 65 10.34 7.20 -2.15
CA HIS A 65 9.61 5.94 -2.12
C HIS A 65 9.00 5.53 -3.46
N ALA A 66 8.82 4.22 -3.68
CA ALA A 66 8.20 3.67 -4.89
C ALA A 66 6.68 3.93 -4.99
N GLY A 67 6.09 4.55 -3.97
CA GLY A 67 4.70 4.99 -3.90
C GLY A 67 4.03 4.59 -2.59
N VAL A 68 3.03 5.35 -2.17
CA VAL A 68 2.22 5.08 -0.97
C VAL A 68 0.75 5.17 -1.32
N CYS A 69 -0.01 4.15 -0.93
CA CYS A 69 -1.46 4.11 -0.99
C CYS A 69 -2.02 4.04 0.43
N ILE A 70 -2.73 5.08 0.84
CA ILE A 70 -3.34 5.21 2.16
C ILE A 70 -4.82 4.83 2.05
N ALA A 71 -5.19 3.71 2.65
CA ALA A 71 -6.57 3.22 2.70
C ALA A 71 -7.22 3.56 4.04
N GLU A 72 -8.55 3.45 4.11
CA GLU A 72 -9.25 3.44 5.39
C GLU A 72 -9.62 1.99 5.73
N GLU A 73 -9.44 1.59 7.00
CA GLU A 73 -9.80 0.24 7.48
C GLU A 73 -11.28 -0.11 7.18
N THR A 74 -12.15 0.91 7.21
CA THR A 74 -13.59 0.79 6.96
C THR A 74 -13.95 0.54 5.49
N MET A 75 -13.02 0.74 4.56
CA MET A 75 -13.27 0.48 3.14
C MET A 75 -13.61 -0.99 2.93
N SER A 76 -14.61 -1.26 2.08
CA SER A 76 -14.85 -2.64 1.65
C SER A 76 -13.64 -3.17 0.84
N PRO A 77 -13.34 -4.47 0.89
CA PRO A 77 -12.26 -5.05 0.09
C PRO A 77 -12.42 -4.78 -1.42
N ARG A 78 -13.67 -4.70 -1.89
CA ARG A 78 -14.00 -4.34 -3.28
C ARG A 78 -13.60 -2.90 -3.60
N ALA A 79 -13.81 -1.97 -2.67
CA ALA A 79 -13.46 -0.56 -2.84
C ALA A 79 -11.94 -0.40 -2.91
N VAL A 80 -11.19 -0.97 -1.96
CA VAL A 80 -9.71 -0.94 -1.97
C VAL A 80 -9.15 -1.45 -3.29
N ARG A 81 -9.60 -2.64 -3.74
CA ARG A 81 -9.20 -3.19 -5.04
C ARG A 81 -9.49 -2.22 -6.20
N ARG A 82 -10.70 -1.67 -6.26
CA ARG A 82 -11.11 -0.77 -7.35
C ARG A 82 -10.30 0.53 -7.34
N SER A 83 -10.00 1.08 -6.17
CA SER A 83 -9.18 2.27 -6.01
C SER A 83 -7.75 2.01 -6.52
N ILE A 84 -7.13 0.91 -6.11
CA ILE A 84 -5.80 0.50 -6.59
C ILE A 84 -5.77 0.33 -8.12
N GLU A 85 -6.77 -0.34 -8.70
CA GLU A 85 -6.88 -0.52 -10.17
C GLU A 85 -7.00 0.81 -10.93
N ARG A 86 -7.58 1.84 -10.29
CA ARG A 86 -7.71 3.17 -10.88
C ARG A 86 -6.41 3.97 -10.76
N VAL A 87 -5.77 3.93 -9.59
CA VAL A 87 -4.44 4.52 -9.36
C VAL A 87 -3.43 3.93 -10.36
N GLU A 88 -3.35 2.60 -10.47
CA GLU A 88 -2.47 1.91 -11.42
C GLU A 88 -2.70 2.31 -12.88
N ARG A 89 -3.94 2.65 -13.24
CA ARG A 89 -4.26 3.11 -14.60
C ARG A 89 -3.92 4.58 -14.82
N ALA A 90 -4.05 5.41 -13.80
CA ALA A 90 -3.82 6.84 -13.87
C ALA A 90 -2.32 7.19 -13.90
N TYR A 91 -1.51 6.40 -13.19
CA TYR A 91 -0.08 6.64 -13.02
C TYR A 91 0.76 5.64 -13.82
N PRO A 92 1.56 6.11 -14.79
CA PRO A 92 2.58 5.28 -15.45
C PRO A 92 3.68 4.82 -14.48
N ALA A 93 3.92 5.58 -13.42
CA ALA A 93 4.87 5.33 -12.33
C ALA A 93 4.40 6.04 -11.06
N LEU A 94 4.72 5.50 -9.88
CA LEU A 94 4.25 5.96 -8.57
C LEU A 94 5.38 6.47 -7.66
N ASP A 95 6.59 6.65 -8.21
CA ASP A 95 7.73 7.22 -7.49
C ASP A 95 7.34 8.57 -6.87
N ASP A 96 7.53 8.69 -5.55
CA ASP A 96 7.17 9.87 -4.74
C ASP A 96 5.69 10.30 -4.85
N VAL A 97 4.79 9.39 -5.21
CA VAL A 97 3.34 9.61 -5.22
C VAL A 97 2.70 9.02 -3.97
N VAL A 98 1.93 9.85 -3.25
CA VAL A 98 1.07 9.45 -2.14
C VAL A 98 -0.40 9.60 -2.56
N GLU A 99 -1.18 8.53 -2.45
CA GLU A 99 -2.59 8.51 -2.84
C GLU A 99 -3.50 8.06 -1.70
N PHE A 100 -4.62 8.78 -1.52
CA PHE A 100 -5.67 8.42 -0.57
C PHE A 100 -6.74 7.60 -1.30
N LEU A 101 -6.83 6.30 -1.02
CA LEU A 101 -7.71 5.40 -1.78
C LEU A 101 -9.21 5.72 -1.65
N SER A 102 -9.62 6.47 -0.62
CA SER A 102 -10.99 6.95 -0.48
C SER A 102 -11.39 7.97 -1.55
N ASP A 103 -10.44 8.74 -2.09
CA ASP A 103 -10.67 9.66 -3.22
C ASP A 103 -10.91 8.92 -4.55
N TRP A 104 -10.60 7.62 -4.59
CA TRP A 104 -10.69 6.75 -5.76
C TRP A 104 -11.82 5.72 -5.70
N ALA A 105 -12.72 5.77 -4.70
CA ALA A 105 -13.72 4.72 -4.43
C ALA A 105 -14.84 4.56 -5.48
#